data_AF-A0A7K0Y6R3-F1
#
_entry.id   AF-A0A7K0Y6R3-F1
#
_cell.length_a   1.000
_cell.length_b   1.000
_cell.length_c   1.000
_cell.angle_alpha   90.00
_cell.angle_beta   90.00
_cell.angle_gamma   90.00
#
_symmetry.space_group_name_H-M   'P 1'
#
loop_
_entity.id
_entity.type
_entity.pdbx_description
1 polymer ?
#
loop_
_entity_poly.entity_id
_entity_poly.type
_entity_poly.pdbx_seq_one_letter_code
_entity_poly.pdbx_strand_id
1 'polypeptide(L)'
;MHNNREAFALLFESSARVDEEFADIVSEFEDAAARAIAPFIAVDASEDNLYTFAIGLVGMAEAVSRQVIHHGRAFQPEELGRAVAGLAWAGLRSLGQSRSDQPR
;
A
#
# COMPACT_ATOMS: atom_id res chain seq x y z
N MET A 1 -1.56 -20.98 7.16
CA MET A 1 -1.85 -19.82 6.31
C MET A 1 -0.80 -19.79 5.22
N HIS A 2 -1.19 -20.04 3.98
CA HIS A 2 -0.25 -20.05 2.85
C HIS A 2 0.22 -18.61 2.59
N ASN A 3 1.53 -18.39 2.69
CA ASN A 3 2.16 -17.11 2.43
C ASN A 3 2.04 -16.82 0.92
N ASN A 4 1.18 -15.87 0.54
CA ASN A 4 0.80 -15.59 -0.85
C ASN A 4 1.89 -14.84 -1.64
N ARG A 5 3.15 -14.98 -1.20
CA ARG A 5 4.32 -14.28 -1.76
C ARG A 5 4.52 -14.62 -3.23
N GLU A 6 4.30 -15.88 -3.63
CA GLU A 6 4.43 -16.30 -5.03
C GLU A 6 3.32 -15.72 -5.92
N ALA A 7 2.08 -15.66 -5.44
CA ALA A 7 0.99 -15.01 -6.17
C ALA A 7 1.21 -13.50 -6.31
N PHE A 8 1.75 -12.87 -5.26
CA PHE A 8 2.13 -11.46 -5.28
C PHE A 8 3.29 -11.22 -6.27
N ALA A 9 4.36 -12.03 -6.20
CA ALA A 9 5.46 -11.94 -7.14
C ALA A 9 5.02 -12.18 -8.59
N LEU A 10 4.16 -13.17 -8.87
CA LEU A 10 3.62 -13.38 -10.21
C LEU A 10 2.86 -12.16 -10.76
N LEU A 11 2.10 -11.45 -9.92
CA LEU A 11 1.47 -10.20 -10.30
C LEU A 11 2.57 -9.16 -10.64
N PHE A 12 3.48 -8.87 -9.71
CA PHE A 12 4.39 -7.72 -9.83
C PHE A 12 5.70 -7.96 -10.61
N GLU A 13 6.11 -9.21 -10.86
CA GLU A 13 7.35 -9.61 -11.55
C GLU A 13 7.10 -9.88 -13.06
N SER A 14 5.86 -10.27 -13.43
CA SER A 14 5.39 -10.41 -14.81
C SER A 14 5.27 -9.06 -15.55
N SER A 15 5.10 -7.96 -14.80
CA SER A 15 4.91 -6.61 -15.36
C SER A 15 6.12 -6.03 -16.10
N ALA A 16 7.27 -6.71 -16.09
CA ALA A 16 8.45 -6.26 -16.80
C ALA A 16 8.34 -6.42 -18.33
N ARG A 17 7.25 -7.01 -18.88
CA ARG A 17 7.15 -7.33 -20.32
C ARG A 17 5.80 -7.13 -21.03
N VAL A 18 4.77 -6.53 -20.44
CA VAL A 18 3.50 -6.23 -21.16
C VAL A 18 2.96 -4.87 -20.71
N ASP A 19 3.18 -3.82 -21.50
CA ASP A 19 3.19 -2.42 -21.02
C ASP A 19 1.81 -1.74 -20.95
N GLU A 20 0.71 -2.39 -21.35
CA GLU A 20 -0.62 -1.73 -21.38
C GLU A 20 -1.73 -2.61 -20.77
N GLU A 21 -1.90 -3.85 -21.24
CA GLU A 21 -2.87 -4.80 -20.67
C GLU A 21 -2.61 -5.08 -19.18
N PHE A 22 -1.35 -5.11 -18.78
CA PHE A 22 -0.98 -5.28 -17.38
C PHE A 22 -1.28 -4.03 -16.54
N ALA A 23 -1.11 -2.84 -17.12
CA ALA A 23 -1.44 -1.58 -16.45
C ALA A 23 -2.96 -1.47 -16.22
N ASP A 24 -3.77 -1.91 -17.18
CA ASP A 24 -5.22 -1.94 -17.06
C ASP A 24 -5.70 -2.87 -15.95
N ILE A 25 -5.13 -4.07 -15.84
CA ILE A 25 -5.47 -5.04 -14.78
C ILE A 25 -5.10 -4.48 -13.39
N VAL A 26 -3.93 -3.85 -13.27
CA VAL A 26 -3.51 -3.22 -12.01
C VAL A 26 -4.46 -2.07 -11.65
N SER A 27 -4.79 -1.22 -12.61
CA SER A 27 -5.72 -0.12 -12.43
C SER A 27 -7.09 -0.61 -11.96
N GLU A 28 -7.65 -1.65 -12.58
CA GLU A 28 -8.94 -2.24 -12.18
C GLU A 28 -8.90 -2.80 -10.75
N PHE A 29 -7.81 -3.49 -10.41
CA PHE A 29 -7.61 -4.00 -9.05
C PHE A 29 -7.53 -2.88 -8.01
N GLU A 30 -6.76 -1.83 -8.29
CA GLU A 30 -6.62 -0.69 -7.39
C GLU A 30 -7.96 0.01 -7.15
N ASP A 31 -8.74 0.18 -8.21
CA ASP A 31 -10.08 0.75 -8.18
C ASP A 31 -11.05 -0.10 -7.34
N ALA A 32 -11.01 -1.42 -7.51
CA ALA A 32 -11.81 -2.35 -6.71
C ALA A 32 -11.41 -2.33 -5.23
N ALA A 33 -10.12 -2.27 -4.93
CA ALA A 33 -9.60 -2.16 -3.58
C ALA A 33 -10.02 -0.83 -2.92
N ALA A 34 -9.94 0.28 -3.66
CA ALA A 34 -10.38 1.59 -3.16
C ALA A 34 -11.88 1.60 -2.85
N ARG A 35 -12.71 1.04 -3.74
CA ARG A 35 -14.16 0.88 -3.49
C ARG A 35 -14.44 0.06 -2.23
N ALA A 36 -13.65 -0.99 -1.98
CA ALA A 36 -13.80 -1.83 -0.80
C ALA A 36 -13.34 -1.14 0.50
N ILE A 37 -12.32 -0.27 0.43
CA ILE A 37 -11.73 0.42 1.59
C ILE A 37 -12.55 1.66 1.99
N ALA A 38 -13.10 2.41 1.02
CA ALA A 38 -13.76 3.69 1.27
C ALA A 38 -14.81 3.66 2.41
N PRO A 39 -15.69 2.64 2.53
CA PRO A 39 -16.68 2.57 3.62
C PRO A 39 -16.08 2.45 5.03
N PHE A 40 -14.81 2.06 5.16
CA PHE A 40 -14.12 1.91 6.44
C PHE A 40 -13.39 3.16 6.90
N ILE A 41 -13.34 4.21 6.06
CA ILE A 41 -12.67 5.47 6.41
C ILE A 41 -13.62 6.29 7.29
N ALA A 42 -13.41 6.23 8.60
CA ALA A 42 -14.23 6.90 9.60
C ALA A 42 -13.80 8.36 9.84
N VAL A 43 -13.92 9.20 8.81
CA VAL A 43 -13.69 10.66 8.89
C VAL A 43 -14.89 11.42 8.35
N ASP A 44 -15.12 12.63 8.83
CA ASP A 44 -16.19 13.50 8.33
C ASP A 44 -15.79 14.09 6.97
N ALA A 45 -16.22 13.46 5.89
CA ALA A 45 -15.97 13.85 4.51
C ALA A 45 -17.08 13.34 3.58
N SER A 46 -17.17 13.91 2.38
CA SER A 46 -18.07 13.40 1.33
C SER A 46 -17.64 12.01 0.83
N GLU A 47 -18.57 11.24 0.27
CA GLU A 47 -18.28 9.92 -0.32
C GLU A 47 -17.18 9.98 -1.39
N ASP A 48 -17.19 11.01 -2.25
CA ASP A 48 -16.15 11.23 -3.25
C ASP A 48 -14.77 11.45 -2.61
N ASN A 49 -14.72 12.16 -1.48
CA ASN A 49 -13.48 12.38 -0.74
C ASN A 49 -13.02 11.09 -0.05
N LEU A 50 -13.92 10.30 0.53
CA LEU A 50 -13.60 9.00 1.12
C LEU A 50 -13.04 8.04 0.04
N TYR A 51 -13.64 8.01 -1.14
CA TYR A 51 -13.13 7.26 -2.28
C TYR A 51 -11.74 7.74 -2.71
N THR A 52 -11.56 9.06 -2.83
CA THR A 52 -10.26 9.67 -3.15
C THR A 52 -9.19 9.30 -2.12
N PHE A 53 -9.53 9.30 -0.84
CA PHE A 53 -8.61 8.86 0.22
C PHE A 53 -8.27 7.38 0.09
N ALA A 54 -9.24 6.53 -0.22
CA ALA A 54 -9.02 5.11 -0.45
C ALA A 54 -8.08 4.86 -1.64
N ILE A 55 -8.24 5.58 -2.75
CA ILE A 55 -7.30 5.56 -3.90
C ILE A 55 -5.88 5.92 -3.43
N GLY A 56 -5.74 6.99 -2.64
CA GLY A 56 -4.44 7.40 -2.09
C GLY A 56 -3.78 6.34 -1.19
N LEU A 57 -4.56 5.65 -0.36
CA LEU A 57 -4.07 4.56 0.49
C LEU A 57 -3.57 3.37 -0.35
N VAL A 58 -4.34 2.97 -1.37
CA VAL A 58 -3.97 1.88 -2.27
C VAL A 58 -2.70 2.22 -3.06
N GLY A 59 -2.64 3.42 -3.66
CA GLY A 59 -1.46 3.86 -4.40
C GLY A 59 -0.20 3.97 -3.53
N MET A 60 -0.34 4.38 -2.27
CA MET A 60 0.80 4.37 -1.32
C MET A 60 1.31 2.95 -1.06
N ALA A 61 0.41 1.99 -0.82
CA ALA A 61 0.78 0.60 -0.59
C ALA A 61 1.42 -0.05 -1.82
N GLU A 62 0.89 0.25 -3.00
CA GLU A 62 1.40 -0.23 -4.29
C GLU A 62 2.80 0.32 -4.57
N ALA A 63 2.99 1.64 -4.49
CA ALA A 63 4.27 2.27 -4.78
C ALA A 63 5.39 1.74 -3.86
N VAL A 64 5.08 1.56 -2.56
CA VAL A 64 6.02 1.00 -1.59
C VAL A 64 6.31 -0.48 -1.90
N SER A 65 5.30 -1.28 -2.25
CA SER A 65 5.48 -2.69 -2.59
C SER A 65 6.32 -2.86 -3.85
N ARG A 66 6.01 -2.11 -4.92
CA ARG A 66 6.77 -2.10 -6.18
C ARG A 66 8.23 -1.72 -5.93
N GLN A 67 8.48 -0.67 -5.14
CA GLN A 67 9.82 -0.23 -4.83
C GLN A 67 10.64 -1.32 -4.12
N VAL A 68 10.06 -1.99 -3.12
CA VAL A 68 10.76 -3.01 -2.32
C VAL A 68 11.04 -4.27 -3.15
N ILE A 69 10.07 -4.72 -3.96
CA ILE A 69 10.22 -5.86 -4.87
C ILE A 69 11.29 -5.56 -5.93
N HIS A 70 11.22 -4.42 -6.60
CA HIS A 70 12.16 -4.03 -7.65
C HIS A 70 13.62 -3.97 -7.16
N HIS A 71 13.84 -3.55 -5.91
CA HIS A 71 15.18 -3.42 -5.35
C HIS A 71 15.74 -4.73 -4.75
N GLY A 72 14.98 -5.84 -4.81
CA GLY A 72 15.43 -7.16 -4.35
C GLY A 72 15.80 -7.22 -2.88
N ARG A 73 15.37 -6.26 -2.06
CA ARG A 73 15.69 -6.22 -0.64
C ARG A 73 14.85 -7.24 0.10
N ALA A 74 15.46 -7.97 1.02
CA ALA A 74 14.71 -8.76 1.98
C ALA A 74 13.86 -7.81 2.84
N PHE A 75 12.56 -8.08 2.94
CA PHE A 75 11.62 -7.34 3.78
C PHE A 75 10.68 -8.32 4.48
N GLN A 76 10.19 -7.91 5.65
CA GLN A 76 9.10 -8.61 6.34
C GLN A 76 7.77 -7.95 5.94
N PRO A 77 6.86 -8.65 5.24
CA PRO A 77 5.61 -8.07 4.74
C PRO A 77 4.78 -7.40 5.83
N GLU A 78 4.69 -8.01 7.02
CA GLU A 78 3.89 -7.53 8.13
C GLU A 78 4.49 -6.28 8.80
N GLU A 79 5.82 -6.15 8.78
CA GLU A 79 6.51 -4.94 9.25
C GLU A 79 6.33 -3.80 8.27
N LEU A 80 6.47 -4.08 6.97
CA LEU A 80 6.26 -3.10 5.91
C LEU A 80 4.81 -2.59 5.92
N GLY A 81 3.84 -3.49 6.01
CA GLY A 81 2.42 -3.14 6.08
C GLY A 81 2.10 -2.26 7.29
N ARG A 82 2.64 -2.58 8.47
CA ARG A 82 2.49 -1.75 9.67
C ARG A 82 3.13 -0.37 9.51
N ALA A 83 4.32 -0.29 8.90
CA ALA A 83 4.99 0.98 8.67
C ALA A 83 4.20 1.89 7.70
N VAL A 84 3.69 1.33 6.61
CA VAL A 84 2.86 2.07 5.64
C VAL A 84 1.52 2.49 6.26
N ALA A 85 0.85 1.61 6.99
CA ALA A 85 -0.36 1.97 7.73
C ALA A 85 -0.10 3.07 8.78
N GLY A 86 1.02 3.00 9.50
CA GLY A 86 1.44 4.04 10.44
C GLY A 86 1.68 5.38 9.75
N LEU A 87 2.33 5.38 8.58
CA LEU A 87 2.53 6.56 7.75
C LEU A 87 1.19 7.16 7.29
N ALA A 88 0.28 6.33 6.80
CA ALA A 88 -1.04 6.75 6.35
C ALA A 88 -1.88 7.36 7.48
N TRP A 89 -1.83 6.78 8.68
CA TRP A 89 -2.64 7.20 9.81
C TRP A 89 -2.07 8.42 10.55
N ALA A 90 -0.75 8.43 10.78
CA ALA A 90 -0.11 9.43 11.63
C ALA A 90 0.63 10.53 10.84
N GLY A 91 0.83 10.33 9.54
CA GLY A 91 1.58 11.22 8.67
C GLY A 91 3.08 11.25 8.97
N LEU A 92 3.86 11.89 8.09
CA LEU A 92 5.33 11.98 8.21
C LEU A 92 5.81 12.61 9.53
N ARG A 93 5.01 13.51 10.12
CA ARG A 93 5.33 14.17 11.39
C ARG A 93 5.53 13.19 12.56
N SER A 94 4.92 12.00 12.48
CA SER A 94 5.01 10.98 13.53
C SER A 94 6.31 10.20 13.51
N LEU A 95 6.99 10.09 12.36
CA LEU A 95 8.18 9.25 12.18
C LEU A 95 9.40 9.76 12.95
N GLY A 96 9.44 11.04 13.30
CA GLY A 96 10.49 11.64 14.13
C GLY A 96 10.27 11.50 15.64
N GLN A 97 9.05 11.17 16.08
CA GLN A 97 8.68 11.15 17.51
C GLN A 97 8.93 9.78 18.15
N SER A 98 8.86 8.69 17.38
CA SER A 98 9.04 7.31 17.88
C SER A 98 10.47 6.95 18.30
N ARG A 99 11.48 7.78 18.00
CA ARG A 99 12.89 7.54 18.43
C ARG A 99 13.27 8.27 19.72
N SER A 100 12.41 9.16 20.22
CA SER A 100 12.70 10.02 21.38
C SER A 100 12.32 9.40 22.73
N ASP A 101 11.64 8.26 22.75
CA ASP A 101 10.95 7.77 23.97
C ASP A 101 11.49 6.42 24.51
N GLN A 102 12.75 6.08 24.24
CA GLN A 102 13.40 4.91 24.84
C GLN A 102 14.32 5.35 25.99
N PRO A 103 13.99 5.05 27.27
CA PRO A 103 14.90 5.30 28.38
C PRO A 103 16.09 4.34 28.30
N ARG A 104 17.29 4.88 28.60
CA ARG A 104 18.56 4.15 28.70
C ARG A 104 18.59 3.20 29.88
#